data_AF-A0A4P7LIL9-F1
#
_entry.id   AF-A0A4P7LIL9-F1
#
_cell.length_a   1.000
_cell.length_b   1.000
_cell.length_c   1.000
_cell.angle_alpha   90.00
_cell.angle_beta   90.00
_cell.angle_gamma   90.00
#
_symmetry.space_group_name_H-M   'P 1'
#
loop_
_entity.id
_entity.type
_entity.pdbx_description
1 polymer ?
#
loop_
_entity_poly.entity_id
_entity_poly.type
_entity_poly.pdbx_seq_one_letter_code
_entity_poly.pdbx_strand_id
1 'polypeptide(L)'
;MMTPMERVSIAYFHIVTQGGQDLGWVGFCEQLDEAMIPALLHRGGEEGARQRAETDPPKPVGFHGGAAFAPLSWMLGGLRDETYVPVVRAMDHAARSAFAESKRAPTVKPEGA
;
A
#
# COMPACT_ATOMS: atom_id res chain seq x y z
N MET A 1 23.36 3.38 -18.40
CA MET A 1 23.08 4.46 -17.43
C MET A 1 21.77 4.10 -16.75
N MET A 2 21.79 3.73 -15.47
CA MET A 2 20.55 3.52 -14.70
C MET A 2 20.07 4.89 -14.25
N THR A 3 18.87 5.29 -14.68
CA THR A 3 18.16 6.46 -14.17
C THR A 3 18.11 6.38 -12.64
N PRO A 4 18.37 7.48 -11.90
CA PRO A 4 18.18 7.46 -10.46
C PRO A 4 16.75 6.98 -10.18
N MET A 5 16.61 5.91 -9.40
CA MET A 5 15.30 5.47 -8.91
C MET A 5 14.68 6.65 -8.17
N GLU A 6 13.67 7.26 -8.78
CA GLU A 6 12.95 8.38 -8.22
C GLU A 6 12.38 7.93 -6.87
N ARG A 7 12.83 8.57 -5.79
CA ARG A 7 12.33 8.25 -4.46
C ARG A 7 10.91 8.79 -4.35
N VAL A 8 9.96 7.87 -4.42
CA VAL A 8 8.54 8.19 -4.28
C VAL A 8 8.15 8.14 -2.80
N SER A 9 7.50 9.19 -2.30
CA SER A 9 6.98 9.22 -0.93
C SER A 9 5.73 8.37 -0.81
N ILE A 10 5.74 7.43 0.14
CA ILE A 10 4.60 6.57 0.48
C ILE A 10 4.25 6.83 1.94
N ALA A 11 3.00 7.20 2.20
CA ALA A 11 2.45 7.33 3.55
C ALA A 11 1.86 5.97 3.97
N TYR A 12 2.22 5.47 5.16
CA TYR A 12 1.72 4.20 5.68
C TYR A 12 0.74 4.43 6.82
N PHE A 13 -0.35 3.67 6.80
CA PHE A 13 -1.46 3.76 7.74
C PHE A 13 -1.73 2.39 8.35
N HIS A 14 -1.83 2.36 9.68
CA HIS A 14 -2.26 1.18 10.42
C HIS A 14 -3.79 1.19 10.50
N ILE A 15 -4.43 0.13 10.00
CA ILE A 15 -5.88 0.03 9.98
C ILE A 15 -6.34 -0.79 11.18
N VAL A 16 -7.04 -0.11 12.09
CA VAL A 16 -7.64 -0.73 13.28
C VAL A 16 -9.13 -0.43 13.26
N THR A 17 -9.96 -1.45 13.46
CA THR A 17 -11.41 -1.26 13.57
C THR A 17 -11.78 -0.52 14.85
N GLN A 18 -13.00 0.02 14.93
CA GLN A 18 -13.52 0.63 16.17
C GLN A 18 -13.53 -0.35 17.36
N GLY A 19 -13.62 -1.65 17.10
CA GLY A 19 -13.54 -2.70 18.12
C GLY A 19 -12.11 -3.07 18.53
N GLY A 20 -11.08 -2.39 18.01
CA GLY A 20 -9.68 -2.67 18.31
C GLY A 20 -9.06 -3.82 17.53
N GLN A 21 -9.78 -4.43 16.59
CA GLN A 21 -9.22 -5.47 15.72
C GLN A 21 -8.21 -4.86 14.75
N ASP A 22 -7.00 -5.41 14.73
CA ASP A 22 -5.93 -5.08 13.79
C ASP A 22 -6.20 -5.70 12.42
N LEU A 23 -6.31 -4.87 11.39
CA LEU A 23 -6.49 -5.27 9.99
C LEU A 23 -5.20 -5.12 9.16
N GLY A 24 -4.10 -4.73 9.79
CA GLY A 24 -2.80 -4.58 9.18
C GLY A 24 -2.53 -3.19 8.61
N TRP A 25 -1.50 -3.10 7.78
CA TRP A 25 -1.00 -1.86 7.22
C TRP A 25 -1.40 -1.69 5.76
N VAL A 26 -1.63 -0.45 5.36
CA VAL A 26 -1.80 -0.05 3.95
C VAL A 26 -0.97 1.21 3.69
N GLY A 27 -0.48 1.37 2.47
CA GLY A 27 0.19 2.60 2.05
C GLY A 27 -0.62 3.41 1.05
N PHE A 28 -0.27 4.68 0.90
CA PHE A 28 -0.76 5.53 -0.17
C PHE A 28 0.41 6.30 -0.81
N CYS A 29 0.52 6.20 -2.12
CA CYS A 29 1.53 6.86 -2.93
C CYS A 29 0.92 8.10 -3.60
N GLU A 30 1.27 9.28 -3.11
CA GLU A 30 0.71 10.56 -3.60
C GLU A 30 1.09 10.83 -5.06
N GLN A 31 2.30 10.45 -5.48
CA GLN A 31 2.77 10.68 -6.84
C GLN A 31 2.05 9.82 -7.89
N LEU A 32 1.61 8.62 -7.50
CA LEU A 32 0.80 7.75 -8.36
C LEU A 32 -0.70 7.92 -8.16
N ASP A 33 -1.14 8.68 -7.14
CA ASP A 33 -2.52 8.73 -6.68
C ASP A 33 -3.12 7.32 -6.44
N GLU A 34 -2.34 6.47 -5.78
CA GLU A 34 -2.60 5.04 -5.73
C GLU A 34 -2.31 4.41 -4.37
N ALA A 35 -3.16 3.46 -3.97
CA ALA A 35 -2.93 2.64 -2.80
C ALA A 35 -1.76 1.67 -3.01
N MET A 36 -0.92 1.56 -1.99
CA MET A 36 0.17 0.60 -1.89
C MET A 36 -0.29 -0.54 -1.00
N ILE A 37 -0.43 -1.74 -1.56
CA ILE A 37 -1.02 -2.91 -0.91
C ILE A 37 0.09 -3.89 -0.51
N PRO A 38 0.02 -4.54 0.66
CA PRO A 38 0.96 -5.58 1.04
C PRO A 38 1.11 -6.64 -0.05
N ALA A 39 2.35 -6.91 -0.47
CA ALA A 39 2.64 -7.88 -1.53
C ALA A 39 2.21 -9.31 -1.15
N LEU A 40 2.10 -9.63 0.14
CA LEU A 40 1.58 -10.91 0.63
C LEU A 40 0.13 -11.19 0.17
N LEU A 41 -0.64 -10.15 -0.16
CA LEU A 41 -2.01 -10.27 -0.65
C LEU A 41 -2.08 -10.53 -2.16
N HIS A 42 -0.94 -10.70 -2.80
CA HIS A 42 -0.89 -11.19 -4.17
C HIS A 42 -1.47 -12.61 -4.22
N ARG A 43 -2.10 -12.98 -5.34
CA ARG A 43 -2.76 -14.29 -5.49
C ARG A 43 -1.87 -15.49 -5.14
N GLY A 44 -0.60 -15.43 -5.53
CA GLY A 44 0.39 -16.46 -5.22
C GLY A 44 1.09 -16.29 -3.87
N GLY A 45 0.52 -15.46 -2.98
CA GLY A 45 1.19 -14.97 -1.78
C GLY A 45 2.43 -14.15 -2.11
N GLU A 46 3.27 -13.97 -1.08
CA GLU A 46 4.55 -13.28 -1.19
C GLU A 46 5.48 -13.90 -2.23
N GLU A 47 5.53 -15.24 -2.31
CA GLU A 47 6.36 -15.94 -3.29
C GLU A 47 5.89 -15.68 -4.73
N GLY A 48 4.58 -15.71 -4.98
CA GLY A 48 4.05 -15.36 -6.30
C GLY A 48 4.28 -13.89 -6.66
N ALA A 49 4.25 -12.98 -5.68
CA ALA A 49 4.59 -11.59 -5.91
C ALA A 49 6.07 -11.44 -6.30
N ARG A 50 6.95 -12.15 -5.59
CA ARG A 50 8.39 -12.20 -5.87
C ARG A 50 8.67 -12.70 -7.28
N GLN A 51 8.08 -13.84 -7.66
CA GLN A 51 8.24 -14.42 -9.00
C GLN A 51 7.74 -13.49 -10.11
N ARG A 52 6.59 -12.83 -9.92
CA ARG A 52 6.12 -11.86 -10.91
C ARG A 52 7.07 -10.68 -11.02
N ALA A 53 7.57 -10.16 -9.90
CA ALA A 53 8.47 -9.01 -9.89
C ALA A 53 9.78 -9.25 -10.69
N GLU A 54 10.18 -10.51 -10.91
CA GLU A 54 11.32 -10.86 -11.78
C GLU A 54 11.09 -10.50 -13.26
N THR A 55 9.84 -10.54 -13.72
CA THR A 55 9.48 -10.31 -15.13
C THR A 55 8.73 -8.99 -15.34
N ASP A 56 7.96 -8.56 -14.35
CA ASP A 56 7.16 -7.35 -14.33
C ASP A 56 7.28 -6.68 -12.96
N PRO A 57 8.39 -5.96 -12.69
CA PRO A 57 8.65 -5.36 -11.39
C PRO A 57 7.66 -4.22 -11.08
N PRO A 58 7.04 -4.18 -9.87
CA PRO A 58 6.20 -3.06 -9.47
C PRO A 58 7.03 -1.78 -9.37
N LYS A 59 6.44 -0.64 -9.76
CA LYS A 59 7.09 0.67 -9.71
C LYS A 59 6.11 1.73 -9.19
N PRO A 60 6.36 2.35 -8.02
CA PRO A 60 7.42 2.06 -7.05
C PRO A 60 7.14 0.80 -6.21
N VAL A 61 8.15 0.34 -5.48
CA VAL A 61 7.98 -0.65 -4.39
C VAL A 61 8.17 0.07 -3.06
N GLY A 62 7.22 -0.09 -2.15
CA GLY A 62 7.30 0.41 -0.78
C GLY A 62 7.75 -0.66 0.20
N PHE A 63 8.33 -0.26 1.32
CA PHE A 63 8.65 -1.13 2.44
C PHE A 63 8.23 -0.49 3.76
N HIS A 64 7.54 -1.25 4.61
CA HIS A 64 7.17 -0.83 5.96
C HIS A 64 7.12 -2.06 6.88
N GLY A 65 7.73 -1.96 8.07
CA GLY A 65 7.75 -3.06 9.05
C GLY A 65 8.37 -4.37 8.53
N GLY A 66 9.27 -4.30 7.54
CA GLY A 66 9.86 -5.48 6.87
C GLY A 66 8.99 -6.09 5.77
N ALA A 67 7.75 -5.63 5.58
CA ALA A 67 6.88 -6.07 4.50
C ALA A 67 7.02 -5.20 3.25
N ALA A 68 6.95 -5.82 2.07
CA ALA A 68 6.90 -5.13 0.79
C ALA A 68 5.46 -4.72 0.41
N PHE A 69 5.34 -3.56 -0.22
CA PHE A 69 4.07 -3.00 -0.69
C PHE A 69 4.18 -2.65 -2.17
N ALA A 70 3.17 -3.04 -2.95
CA ALA A 70 3.12 -2.81 -4.39
C ALA A 70 1.88 -1.99 -4.78
N PRO A 71 1.90 -1.28 -5.92
CA PRO A 71 0.76 -0.50 -6.37
C PRO A 71 -0.46 -1.38 -6.62
N LEU A 72 -1.65 -0.87 -6.30
CA LEU A 72 -2.93 -1.54 -6.48
C LEU A 72 -3.12 -2.11 -7.90
N SER A 73 -2.87 -1.32 -8.93
CA SER A 73 -2.95 -1.67 -10.35
C SER A 73 -2.03 -2.82 -10.70
N TRP A 74 -0.82 -2.82 -10.16
CA TRP A 74 0.09 -3.95 -10.28
C TRP A 74 -0.53 -5.18 -9.61
N MET A 75 -1.04 -5.07 -8.38
CA MET A 75 -1.67 -6.18 -7.68
C MET A 75 -2.86 -6.76 -8.46
N LEU A 76 -3.68 -5.91 -9.08
CA LEU A 76 -4.83 -6.32 -9.90
C LEU A 76 -4.41 -6.95 -11.24
N GLY A 77 -3.29 -6.52 -11.83
CA GLY A 77 -2.78 -7.00 -13.13
C GLY A 77 -2.42 -8.49 -13.21
N GLY A 78 -2.41 -9.21 -12.08
CA GLY A 78 -2.23 -10.67 -11.99
C GLY A 78 -3.50 -11.46 -11.62
N LEU A 79 -4.62 -10.78 -11.36
CA LEU A 79 -5.85 -11.40 -10.87
C LEU A 79 -6.82 -11.66 -12.03
N ARG A 80 -7.06 -12.93 -12.36
CA ARG A 80 -8.22 -13.39 -13.16
C ARG A 80 -9.39 -13.86 -12.28
N ASP A 81 -9.19 -13.87 -10.96
CA ASP A 81 -10.12 -14.40 -9.97
C ASP A 81 -10.75 -13.24 -9.19
N GLU A 82 -12.07 -13.10 -9.35
CA GLU A 82 -12.85 -11.99 -8.79
C GLU A 82 -12.98 -12.06 -7.26
N THR A 83 -12.69 -13.20 -6.63
CA THR A 83 -12.88 -13.41 -5.19
C THR A 83 -11.96 -12.55 -4.31
N TYR A 84 -10.80 -12.12 -4.82
CA TYR A 84 -9.82 -11.29 -4.10
C TYR A 84 -10.03 -9.78 -4.33
N VAL A 85 -10.82 -9.42 -5.33
CA VAL A 85 -11.12 -8.03 -5.69
C VAL A 85 -11.76 -7.25 -4.54
N PRO A 86 -12.69 -7.80 -3.73
CA PRO A 86 -13.28 -7.06 -2.61
C PRO A 86 -12.27 -6.64 -1.54
N VAL A 87 -11.34 -7.52 -1.15
CA VAL A 87 -10.34 -7.22 -0.11
C VAL A 87 -9.41 -6.12 -0.58
N VAL A 88 -8.88 -6.25 -1.79
CA VAL A 88 -7.93 -5.29 -2.36
C VAL A 88 -8.61 -3.91 -2.56
N ARG A 89 -9.89 -3.88 -2.97
CA ARG A 89 -10.67 -2.65 -3.06
C ARG A 89 -10.97 -2.01 -1.70
N ALA A 90 -11.23 -2.81 -0.67
CA ALA A 90 -11.43 -2.30 0.68
C ALA A 90 -10.15 -1.62 1.21
N MET A 91 -8.98 -2.20 0.91
CA MET A 91 -7.70 -1.58 1.26
C MET A 91 -7.42 -0.30 0.48
N ASP A 92 -7.75 -0.25 -0.82
CA ASP A 92 -7.66 0.99 -1.60
C ASP A 92 -8.51 2.10 -0.97
N HIS A 93 -9.77 1.78 -0.62
CA HIS A 93 -10.65 2.72 0.04
C HIS A 93 -10.09 3.20 1.39
N ALA A 94 -9.55 2.28 2.20
CA ALA A 94 -8.94 2.61 3.49
C ALA A 94 -7.72 3.54 3.32
N ALA A 95 -6.83 3.24 2.37
CA ALA A 95 -5.64 4.04 2.08
C ALA A 95 -6.01 5.47 1.66
N ARG A 96 -6.97 5.61 0.74
CA ARG A 96 -7.45 6.91 0.27
C ARG A 96 -8.09 7.72 1.39
N SER A 97 -8.91 7.07 2.21
CA SER A 97 -9.61 7.72 3.32
C SER A 97 -8.62 8.20 4.38
N ALA A 98 -7.70 7.33 4.81
CA ALA A 98 -6.68 7.65 5.80
C ALA A 98 -5.73 8.76 5.31
N PHE A 99 -5.35 8.73 4.03
CA PHE A 99 -4.53 9.78 3.44
C PHE A 99 -5.26 11.12 3.40
N ALA A 100 -6.53 11.14 2.95
CA ALA A 100 -7.34 12.33 2.94
C ALA A 100 -7.53 12.92 4.35
N GLU A 101 -7.73 12.06 5.36
CA GLU A 101 -7.81 12.47 6.76
C GLU A 101 -6.50 13.06 7.27
N SER A 102 -5.36 12.44 6.94
CA SER A 102 -4.04 12.93 7.36
C SER A 102 -3.72 14.34 6.83
N LYS A 103 -4.26 14.71 5.67
CA LYS A 103 -4.12 16.06 5.09
C LYS A 103 -5.07 17.08 5.72
N ARG A 104 -6.14 16.62 6.39
CA ARG A 104 -7.14 17.47 7.07
C ARG A 104 -6.81 17.68 8.55
N ALA A 105 -6.05 16.79 9.17
CA ALA A 105 -5.67 16.92 10.57
C ALA A 105 -4.81 18.19 10.79
N PRO A 106 -5.19 19.10 11.69
CA PRO A 106 -4.32 20.20 12.07
C PRO A 106 -3.05 19.61 12.71
N THR A 107 -1.89 20.16 12.35
CA THR A 107 -0.60 19.77 12.93
C THR A 107 -0.65 20.07 14.42
N VAL A 108 -0.91 19.06 15.25
CA VAL A 108 -0.80 19.19 16.70
C VAL A 108 0.69 19.36 16.99
N LYS A 109 1.13 20.60 17.23
CA LYS A 109 2.45 20.83 17.81
C LYS A 109 2.47 20.11 19.17
N PRO A 110 3.50 19.29 19.46
CA PRO A 110 3.66 18.79 20.82
C PRO A 110 3.89 20.00 21.72
N GLU A 111 2.92 20.31 22.58
CA GLU A 111 3.10 21.25 23.68
C GLU A 111 3.89 20.55 24.79
N GLY A 112 5.01 21.14 25.18
CA GLY A 112 5.73 20.81 26.41
C GLY A 112 6.94 19.90 26.24
N ALA A 113 8.09 20.52 25.95
CA ALA A 113 9.40 20.05 26.41
C ALA A 113 9.80 20.85 27.65
#